data_AF-A0A0C9ZPP6-F1
#
_entry.id   AF-A0A0C9ZPP6-F1
#
_cell.length_a   1.000
_cell.length_b   1.000
_cell.length_c   1.000
_cell.angle_alpha   90.00
_cell.angle_beta   90.00
_cell.angle_gamma   90.00
#
_symmetry.space_group_name_H-M   'P 1'
#
loop_
_entity.id
_entity.type
_entity.pdbx_description
1 polymer ?
#
loop_
_entity_poly.entity_id
_entity_poly.type
_entity_poly.pdbx_seq_one_letter_code
_entity_poly.pdbx_strand_id
1 'polypeptide(L)' 'MASNAPINGVKVSSIDDPHRVIRVIATDGKTNEQREIAYTNCKVIGNGSFGVVFQAKLVNELKESEDIAIKKVLQDK' A
#
# COMPACT_ATOMS: atom_id res chain seq x y z
N MET A 1 24.94 -22.03 0.93
CA MET A 1 24.61 -21.99 -0.50
C MET A 1 23.09 -21.99 -0.62
N ALA A 2 22.53 -20.93 -1.19
CA ALA A 2 21.08 -20.76 -1.30
C ALA A 2 20.53 -21.57 -2.46
N SER A 3 19.50 -22.36 -2.22
CA SER A 3 18.73 -23.03 -3.27
C SER A 3 17.27 -22.56 -3.18
N ASN A 4 16.98 -21.41 -3.79
CA ASN A 4 15.60 -21.02 -4.09
C ASN A 4 15.18 -21.71 -5.39
N ALA A 5 14.47 -22.82 -5.29
CA ALA A 5 13.72 -23.37 -6.41
C ALA A 5 12.36 -22.63 -6.53
N PRO A 6 11.86 -22.35 -7.74
CA PRO A 6 10.60 -21.65 -7.91
C PRO A 6 9.43 -22.61 -7.70
N ILE A 7 8.63 -22.38 -6.67
CA ILE A 7 7.40 -23.13 -6.44
C ILE A 7 6.26 -22.41 -7.15
N ASN A 8 5.77 -23.01 -8.24
CA ASN A 8 4.46 -22.77 -8.85
C ASN A 8 4.07 -21.34 -9.24
N GLY A 9 4.76 -20.71 -10.20
CA GLY A 9 4.15 -19.77 -11.16
C GLY A 9 3.39 -18.53 -10.63
N VAL A 10 3.32 -18.33 -9.32
CA VAL A 10 2.75 -17.15 -8.69
C VAL A 10 3.87 -16.12 -8.73
N LYS A 11 3.69 -15.13 -9.60
CA LYS A 11 4.40 -13.86 -9.49
C LYS A 11 3.95 -13.28 -8.15
N VAL A 12 4.62 -13.64 -7.06
CA VAL A 12 4.39 -13.03 -5.74
C VAL A 12 4.78 -11.58 -5.95
N SER A 13 3.78 -10.76 -6.23
CA SER A 13 3.95 -9.32 -6.30
C SER A 13 4.61 -8.93 -4.99
N SER A 14 5.63 -8.10 -5.02
CA SER A 14 6.30 -7.60 -3.81
C SER A 14 5.37 -6.79 -2.88
N ILE A 15 4.07 -6.77 -3.17
CA ILE A 15 2.95 -6.21 -2.42
C ILE A 15 2.38 -7.21 -1.39
N ASP A 16 2.66 -8.52 -1.53
CA ASP A 16 2.10 -9.58 -0.69
C ASP A 16 2.83 -9.75 0.65
N ASP A 17 3.89 -8.98 0.91
CA ASP A 17 4.54 -8.96 2.23
C ASP A 17 3.80 -7.98 3.17
N PRO A 18 3.05 -8.48 4.18
CA PRO A 18 2.26 -7.63 5.08
C PRO A 18 3.12 -6.75 5.99
N HIS A 19 4.42 -7.03 6.08
CA HIS A 19 5.37 -6.26 6.88
C HIS A 19 6.08 -5.15 6.08
N ARG A 20 5.89 -5.09 4.76
CA ARG A 20 6.53 -4.10 3.91
C ARG A 20 6.00 -2.70 4.21
N VAL A 21 6.87 -1.85 4.76
CA VAL A 21 6.59 -0.42 4.92
C VAL A 21 6.85 0.31 3.59
N ILE A 22 5.86 1.07 3.14
CA ILE A 22 5.90 1.89 1.94
C ILE A 22 5.84 3.36 2.38
N ARG A 23 6.82 4.16 1.93
CA ARG A 23 6.92 5.60 2.19
C ARG A 23 6.64 6.38 0.91
N VAL A 24 5.80 7.40 0.98
CA VAL A 24 5.46 8.28 -0.15
C VAL A 24 5.34 9.72 0.32
N ILE A 25 5.63 10.68 -0.57
CA ILE A 25 5.24 12.08 -0.37
C ILE A 25 3.80 12.22 -0.88
N ALA A 26 2.90 12.68 -0.02
CA ALA A 26 1.49 12.88 -0.33
C ALA A 26 1.08 14.32 -0.04
N THR A 27 0.05 14.78 -0.76
CA THR A 27 -0.58 16.09 -0.52
C THR A 27 -1.83 15.91 0.33
N ASP A 28 -1.94 16.67 1.42
CA ASP A 28 -3.14 16.68 2.28
C ASP A 28 -4.34 17.26 1.52
N GLY A 29 -5.44 16.51 1.46
CA GLY A 29 -6.63 16.90 0.68
C GLY A 29 -7.39 18.11 1.25
N LYS A 30 -7.13 18.52 2.50
CA LYS A 30 -7.75 19.69 3.14
C LYS A 30 -6.82 20.91 3.13
N THR A 31 -5.54 20.73 3.45
CA THR A 31 -4.60 21.84 3.59
C THR A 31 -3.74 22.10 2.36
N ASN A 32 -3.68 21.17 1.40
CA ASN A 32 -2.75 21.18 0.26
C ASN A 32 -1.26 21.15 0.63
N GLU A 33 -0.92 20.89 1.89
CA GLU A 33 0.46 20.74 2.32
C GLU A 33 0.99 19.35 1.95
N GLN A 34 2.26 19.30 1.54
CA GLN A 34 2.94 18.04 1.29
C GLN A 34 3.55 17.48 2.57
N ARG A 35 3.40 16.17 2.80
CA ARG A 35 4.04 15.46 3.90
C ARG A 35 4.43 14.05 3.49
N GLU A 36 5.48 13.52 4.12
CA GLU A 36 5.80 12.09 4.00
C GLU A 36 4.80 11.29 4.83
N ILE A 37 4.25 10.23 4.23
CA ILE A 37 3.44 9.24 4.91
C ILE A 37 4.04 7.85 4.71
N ALA A 38 3.92 7.01 5.73
CA ALA A 38 4.34 5.62 5.70
C ALA A 38 3.15 4.70 5.99
N TYR A 39 2.99 3.64 5.23
CA TYR A 39 1.92 2.65 5.44
C TYR A 39 2.42 1.22 5.20
N THR A 40 1.71 0.26 5.76
CA THR A 40 2.04 -1.18 5.68
C THR A 40 0.77 -2.03 5.55
N ASN A 41 0.93 -3.36 5.46
CA ASN A 41 -0.16 -4.33 5.46
C ASN A 41 -1.21 -4.09 4.36
N CYS A 42 -0.74 -3.88 3.13
CA CYS A 42 -1.61 -3.60 1.98
C CYS A 42 -2.36 -4.85 1.53
N LYS A 43 -3.68 -4.86 1.67
CA LYS A 43 -4.55 -5.94 1.21
C LYS A 43 -5.64 -5.40 0.29
N VAL A 44 -5.87 -6.04 -0.86
CA VAL A 44 -6.99 -5.69 -1.73
C VAL A 44 -8.31 -6.02 -1.02
N ILE A 45 -9.21 -5.03 -0.92
CA ILE A 45 -10.55 -5.19 -0.32
C ILE A 45 -11.68 -4.85 -1.28
N GLY A 46 -11.40 -4.27 -2.45
CA GLY A 46 -12.42 -3.96 -3.44
C GLY A 46 -11.81 -3.77 -4.83
N ASN A 47 -12.49 -4.31 -5.84
CA ASN A 47 -12.15 -4.15 -7.24
C ASN A 47 -13.39 -3.65 -7.99
N GLY A 48 -13.22 -2.66 -8.86
CA GLY A 48 -14.29 -2.15 -9.70
C GLY A 48 -13.76 -1.51 -10.98
N SER A 49 -14.67 -1.10 -11.87
CA SER A 49 -14.32 -0.43 -13.13
C SER A 49 -13.47 0.83 -12.91
N PHE A 50 -13.68 1.54 -11.80
CA PHE A 50 -12.99 2.77 -11.46
C PHE A 50 -11.63 2.57 -10.78
N GLY A 51 -11.18 1.34 -10.53
CA GLY A 51 -9.89 1.05 -9.90
C GLY A 51 -9.95 0.03 -8.77
N VAL A 52 -8.92 0.04 -7.92
CA VAL A 52 -8.69 -0.95 -6.84
C VAL A 52 -8.61 -0.23 -5.49
N VAL A 53 -9.24 -0.80 -4.47
CA VAL A 53 -9.18 -0.31 -3.09
C VAL A 53 -8.36 -1.30 -2.26
N PHE A 54 -7.37 -0.76 -1.56
CA PHE A 54 -6.53 -1.49 -0.61
C PHE A 54 -6.86 -1.04 0.81
N GLN A 55 -6.98 -1.98 1.75
CA GLN A 55 -6.83 -1.71 3.17
C GLN A 55 -5.33 -1.63 3.48
N ALA A 56 -4.92 -0.67 4.29
CA ALA A 56 -3.56 -0.54 4.79
C ALA A 56 -3.57 -0.01 6.22
N LYS A 57 -2.41 -0.02 6.88
CA LYS A 57 -2.22 0.59 8.19
C LYS A 57 -1.23 1.73 8.11
N LEU A 58 -1.56 2.88 8.67
CA LEU A 58 -0.66 4.01 8.77
C LEU A 58 0.43 3.71 9.81
N VAL A 59 1.68 3.96 9.45
CA VAL A 59 2.83 3.81 10.35
C VAL A 59 3.09 5.17 10.99
N ASN A 60 2.60 5.35 12.22
CA ASN A 60 2.92 6.50 13.05
C ASN A 60 3.82 6.05 14.20
N GLU A 61 4.90 6.77 14.44
CA GLU A 61 5.89 6.43 15.48
C GLU A 61 5.34 6.61 16.91
N LEU A 62 4.21 7.32 17.07
CA LEU A 62 3.71 7.81 18.38
C LEU A 62 2.26 7.42 18.71
N LYS A 63 1.54 6.73 17.80
CA LYS A 63 0.13 6.33 18.02
C LYS A 63 -0.14 4.94 17.47
N GLU A 64 -1.16 4.30 18.04
CA GLU A 64 -1.73 3.04 17.57
C GLU A 64 -1.95 3.10 16.05
N SER A 65 -1.61 2.02 15.34
CA SER A 65 -1.68 1.96 13.88
C SER A 65 -3.13 2.12 13.41
N GLU A 66 -3.40 3.22 12.72
CA GLU A 66 -4.73 3.53 12.18
C GLU A 66 -4.97 2.77 10.87
N ASP A 67 -6.12 2.10 10.76
CA ASP A 67 -6.55 1.46 9.51
C ASP A 67 -7.03 2.51 8.50
N ILE A 68 -6.52 2.43 7.27
CA ILE A 68 -6.81 3.34 6.16
C ILE A 68 -7.23 2.58 4.90
N ALA A 69 -7.94 3.26 4.00
CA ALA A 69 -8.26 2.77 2.67
C ALA A 69 -7.52 3.59 1.59
N ILE A 70 -6.84 2.90 0.68
CA ILE A 70 -6.12 3.50 -0.45
C ILE A 70 -6.84 3.13 -1.74
N LYS A 71 -7.42 4.11 -2.44
CA LYS A 71 -8.02 3.90 -3.75
C LYS A 71 -7.02 4.23 -4.84
N LYS A 72 -6.53 3.21 -5.55
CA LYS A 72 -5.67 3.36 -6.72
C LYS A 72 -6.51 3.38 -7.97
N VAL A 73 -6.41 4.47 -8.72
CA VAL A 73 -7.10 4.65 -10.00
C VAL A 73 -6.08 4.94 -11.10
N LEU A 74 -6.40 4.58 -12.33
CA LEU A 74 -5.65 5.06 -13.48
C LEU A 74 -5.99 6.53 -13.68
N GLN A 75 -4.99 7.39 -13.75
CA GLN A 75 -5.17 8.79 -14.15
C GLN A 75 -4.91 8.88 -15.65
N ASP A 76 -5.70 9.72 -16.33
CA ASP A 76 -5.38 10.12 -17.69
C ASP A 76 -4.03 10.85 -17.71
N LYS A 77 -3.35 10.78 -18.85
CA LYS A 77 -2.06 11.46 -19.04
C LYS A 77 -2.23 12.94 -19.36
#